data_AF-A0A7C9A129-F1
#
_entry.id   AF-A0A7C9A129-F1
#
_cell.length_a   1.000
_cell.length_b   1.000
_cell.length_c   1.000
_cell.angle_alpha   90.00
_cell.angle_beta   90.00
_cell.angle_gamma   90.00
#
_symmetry.space_group_name_H-M   'P 1'
#
loop_
_entity.id
_entity.type
_entity.pdbx_description
1 polymer ?
#
loop_
_entity_poly.entity_id
_entity_poly.type
_entity_poly.pdbx_seq_one_letter_code
_entity_poly.pdbx_strand_id
1 'polypeptide(L)'
;MSSNMFSKLFGAKSKGEAAATSTLTTLEKLQETLEMLEKKEQVLLKKAAGEVERAKEYTRAKNKRAAIQCLKRKRLYEQQVEQLGNFQLRIHDQMILLEGAR
;
A
#
# COMPACT_ATOMS: atom_id res chain seq x y z
N MET A 1 -25.23 7.07 55.07
CA MET A 1 -25.58 5.86 54.30
C MET A 1 -25.39 6.23 52.83
N SER A 2 -24.21 5.99 52.26
CA SER A 2 -23.90 4.81 51.41
C SER A 2 -24.95 4.65 50.30
N SER A 3 -24.64 4.76 49.01
CA SER A 3 -23.48 4.16 48.34
C SER A 3 -23.21 4.80 46.97
N ASN A 4 -21.95 5.14 46.74
CA ASN A 4 -21.37 5.45 45.44
C ASN A 4 -20.96 4.14 44.73
N MET A 5 -21.91 3.23 44.49
CA MET A 5 -21.63 1.82 44.09
C MET A 5 -22.59 1.29 43.01
N PHE A 6 -22.77 2.02 41.91
CA PHE A 6 -23.05 1.39 40.60
C PHE A 6 -21.86 1.50 39.65
N SER A 7 -20.69 1.62 40.25
CA SER A 7 -19.41 1.38 39.61
C SER A 7 -19.28 -0.09 39.20
N LYS A 8 -18.79 -0.32 37.98
CA LYS A 8 -17.85 -1.42 37.69
C LYS A 8 -18.40 -2.85 37.52
N LEU A 9 -19.52 -3.05 36.81
CA LEU A 9 -19.91 -4.42 36.39
C LEU A 9 -20.04 -4.65 34.88
N PHE A 10 -19.55 -3.72 34.05
CA PHE A 10 -19.48 -3.91 32.59
C PHE A 10 -18.11 -3.54 31.98
N GLY A 11 -17.04 -3.67 32.76
CA GLY A 11 -15.69 -3.45 32.26
C GLY A 11 -14.65 -3.89 33.26
N ALA A 12 -13.97 -5.00 32.97
CA ALA A 12 -12.60 -5.30 33.45
C ALA A 12 -12.04 -6.67 32.99
N LYS A 13 -12.74 -7.48 32.20
CA LYS A 13 -12.23 -8.79 31.78
C LYS A 13 -12.61 -9.14 30.33
N SER A 14 -12.02 -8.41 29.37
CA SER A 14 -11.98 -8.79 27.94
C SER A 14 -11.45 -7.66 27.03
N LYS A 15 -11.38 -6.41 27.49
CA LYS A 15 -10.97 -5.26 26.64
C LYS A 15 -9.52 -5.33 26.16
N GLY A 16 -8.59 -5.87 26.96
CA GLY A 16 -7.18 -6.01 26.59
C GLY A 16 -6.95 -7.08 25.52
N GLU A 17 -7.50 -8.28 25.71
CA GLU A 17 -7.43 -9.36 24.71
C GLU A 17 -8.19 -9.01 23.43
N ALA A 18 -9.42 -8.48 23.53
CA ALA A 18 -10.20 -8.11 22.35
C ALA A 18 -9.54 -6.98 21.55
N ALA A 19 -8.92 -5.99 22.22
CA ALA A 19 -8.15 -4.95 21.55
C ALA A 19 -6.87 -5.53 20.92
N ALA A 20 -6.11 -6.36 21.62
CA ALA A 20 -4.90 -6.98 21.09
C ALA A 20 -5.18 -7.89 19.88
N THR A 21 -6.26 -8.68 19.91
CA THR A 21 -6.73 -9.48 18.77
C THR A 21 -7.17 -8.58 17.60
N SER A 22 -7.84 -7.45 17.88
CA SER A 22 -8.21 -6.49 16.84
C SER A 22 -7.00 -5.80 16.19
N THR A 23 -5.94 -5.52 16.95
CA THR A 23 -4.70 -4.94 16.44
C THR A 23 -3.97 -5.93 15.52
N LEU A 24 -3.87 -7.20 15.93
CA LEU A 24 -3.27 -8.26 15.12
C LEU A 24 -3.98 -8.44 13.77
N THR A 25 -5.30 -8.57 13.79
CA THR A 25 -6.09 -8.70 12.54
C THR A 25 -6.00 -7.46 11.65
N THR A 26 -5.75 -6.27 12.22
CA THR A 26 -5.51 -5.05 11.45
C THR A 26 -4.14 -5.07 10.80
N LEU A 27 -3.09 -5.49 11.53
CA LEU A 27 -1.74 -5.65 10.99
C LEU A 27 -1.70 -6.65 9.84
N GLU A 28 -2.37 -7.80 9.97
CA GLU A 28 -2.49 -8.80 8.90
C GLU A 28 -3.08 -8.19 7.61
N LYS A 29 -4.18 -7.43 7.73
CA LYS A 29 -4.81 -6.76 6.58
C LYS A 29 -3.91 -5.68 5.97
N LEU A 30 -3.18 -4.92 6.78
CA LEU A 30 -2.22 -3.93 6.29
C LEU A 30 -1.09 -4.61 5.51
N GLN A 31 -0.62 -5.76 5.99
CA GLN A 31 0.43 -6.54 5.33
C GLN A 31 -0.06 -7.17 4.01
N GLU A 32 -1.26 -7.73 3.97
CA GLU A 32 -1.90 -8.18 2.72
C GLU A 32 -2.05 -7.02 1.72
N THR A 33 -2.44 -5.84 2.20
CA THR A 33 -2.58 -4.65 1.36
C THR A 33 -1.23 -4.21 0.80
N LEU A 34 -0.18 -4.21 1.63
CA LEU A 34 1.18 -3.88 1.22
C LEU A 34 1.67 -4.84 0.12
N GLU A 35 1.49 -6.15 0.31
CA GLU A 35 1.88 -7.16 -0.68
C GLU A 35 1.17 -6.96 -2.03
N MET A 36 -0.12 -6.60 -2.00
CA MET A 36 -0.86 -6.26 -3.23
C MET A 36 -0.32 -5.01 -3.93
N LEU A 37 0.04 -3.97 -3.17
CA LEU A 37 0.63 -2.74 -3.73
C LEU A 37 2.00 -3.02 -4.36
N GLU A 38 2.86 -3.80 -3.69
CA GLU A 38 4.16 -4.23 -4.22
C GLU A 38 4.02 -5.05 -5.51
N LYS A 39 3.11 -6.03 -5.54
CA LYS A 39 2.82 -6.80 -6.76
C LYS A 39 2.37 -5.89 -7.90
N LYS A 40 1.51 -4.91 -7.61
CA LYS A 40 1.03 -3.95 -8.62
C LYS A 40 2.15 -3.04 -9.11
N GLU A 41 3.01 -2.56 -8.23
CA GLU A 41 4.20 -1.77 -8.56
C GLU A 41 5.11 -2.54 -9.51
N GLN A 42 5.41 -3.81 -9.20
CA GLN A 42 6.25 -4.68 -10.06
C GLN A 42 5.64 -4.89 -11.45
N VAL A 43 4.32 -5.04 -11.55
CA VAL A 43 3.64 -5.13 -12.86
C VAL A 43 3.79 -3.83 -13.65
N LEU A 44 3.68 -2.67 -13.00
CA LEU A 44 3.83 -1.36 -13.65
C LEU A 44 5.27 -1.09 -14.09
N LEU A 45 6.27 -1.47 -13.28
CA LEU A 45 7.69 -1.40 -13.64
C LEU A 45 8.00 -2.26 -14.88
N LYS A 46 7.48 -3.49 -14.92
CA LYS A 46 7.60 -4.37 -16.10
C LYS A 46 6.94 -3.76 -17.34
N LYS A 47 5.76 -3.15 -17.20
CA LYS A 47 5.08 -2.44 -18.31
C LYS A 47 5.87 -1.23 -18.80
N ALA A 48 6.44 -0.43 -17.89
CA ALA A 48 7.28 0.71 -18.23
C ALA A 48 8.53 0.27 -19.01
N ALA A 49 9.21 -0.80 -18.57
CA ALA A 49 10.32 -1.39 -19.30
C ALA A 49 9.90 -1.88 -20.69
N GLY A 50 8.74 -2.53 -20.82
CA GLY A 50 8.19 -2.96 -22.11
C GLY A 50 7.82 -1.81 -23.06
N GLU A 51 7.45 -0.63 -22.55
CA GLU A 51 7.28 0.58 -23.38
C GLU A 51 8.63 1.14 -23.87
N VAL A 52 9.72 1.01 -23.08
CA VAL A 52 11.06 1.41 -23.50
C VAL A 52 11.54 0.57 -24.68
N GLU A 53 11.40 -0.75 -24.61
CA GLU A 53 11.83 -1.64 -25.70
C GLU A 53 11.06 -1.35 -26.99
N ARG A 54 9.73 -1.18 -26.91
CA ARG A 54 8.92 -0.77 -28.06
C ARG A 54 9.29 0.61 -28.61
N ALA A 55 9.62 1.57 -27.74
CA ALA A 55 10.10 2.88 -28.18
C ALA A 55 11.42 2.76 -28.98
N LYS A 56 12.33 1.88 -28.55
CA LYS A 56 13.58 1.59 -29.29
C LYS A 56 13.29 0.96 -30.65
N GLU A 57 12.37 -0.01 -30.72
CA GLU A 57 11.93 -0.63 -31.98
C GLU A 57 11.36 0.40 -32.96
N TYR A 58 10.43 1.24 -32.52
CA TYR A 58 9.86 2.29 -33.36
C TYR A 58 10.89 3.34 -33.78
N THR A 59 11.87 3.63 -32.93
CA THR A 59 12.98 4.52 -33.27
C THR A 59 13.84 3.93 -34.40
N ARG A 60 14.19 2.64 -34.32
CA ARG A 60 14.92 1.91 -35.38
C ARG A 60 14.12 1.88 -36.69
N ALA A 61 12.80 1.73 -36.60
CA ALA A 61 11.88 1.80 -37.74
C ALA A 61 11.62 3.25 -38.23
N LYS A 62 12.31 4.26 -37.69
CA LYS A 62 12.12 5.69 -37.99
C LYS A 62 10.70 6.22 -37.76
N ASN A 63 9.89 5.50 -36.97
CA ASN A 63 8.53 5.89 -36.60
C ASN A 63 8.53 6.73 -35.31
N LYS A 64 8.89 8.01 -35.45
CA LYS A 64 9.00 8.95 -34.32
C LYS A 64 7.68 9.10 -33.54
N ARG A 65 6.53 9.12 -34.22
CA ARG A 65 5.22 9.32 -33.57
C ARG A 65 4.88 8.16 -32.63
N ALA A 66 5.10 6.92 -33.07
CA ALA A 66 4.85 5.75 -32.24
C ALA A 66 5.84 5.66 -31.07
N ALA A 67 7.12 5.97 -31.28
CA ALA A 67 8.12 6.02 -30.21
C ALA A 67 7.73 7.03 -29.10
N ILE A 68 7.30 8.24 -29.47
CA ILE A 68 6.83 9.26 -28.51
C ILE A 68 5.61 8.76 -27.73
N GLN A 69 4.69 8.02 -28.37
CA GLN A 69 3.52 7.47 -27.69
C GLN A 69 3.93 6.43 -26.63
N CYS A 70 4.88 5.56 -26.93
CA CYS A 70 5.45 4.62 -25.97
C CYS A 70 6.08 5.35 -24.77
N LEU A 71 6.87 6.40 -25.02
CA LEU A 71 7.48 7.18 -23.94
C LEU A 71 6.44 7.91 -23.06
N LYS A 72 5.34 8.37 -23.64
CA LYS A 72 4.21 8.92 -22.85
C LYS A 72 3.58 7.87 -21.95
N ARG A 73 3.35 6.64 -22.46
CA ARG A 73 2.80 5.53 -21.66
C ARG A 73 3.76 5.11 -20.55
N LYS A 74 5.07 5.02 -20.85
CA LYS A 74 6.12 4.80 -19.84
C LYS A 74 5.99 5.80 -18.70
N ARG A 75 5.94 7.10 -19.01
CA ARG A 75 5.83 8.17 -18.00
C ARG A 75 4.56 8.02 -17.14
N LEU A 76 3.43 7.62 -17.73
CA LEU A 76 2.21 7.36 -16.97
C LEU A 76 2.38 6.19 -15.98
N TYR A 77 3.05 5.11 -16.38
CA TYR A 77 3.35 4.00 -15.46
C TYR A 77 4.31 4.41 -14.35
N GLU A 78 5.33 5.22 -14.65
CA GLU A 78 6.26 5.75 -13.64
C GLU A 78 5.55 6.62 -12.60
N GLN A 79 4.63 7.49 -13.04
CA GLN A 79 3.80 8.28 -12.12
C GLN A 79 2.90 7.41 -11.24
N GLN A 80 2.36 6.32 -11.78
CA GLN A 80 1.58 5.37 -10.97
C GLN A 80 2.46 4.63 -9.96
N VAL A 81 3.68 4.25 -10.32
CA VAL A 81 4.66 3.65 -9.39
C VAL A 81 4.98 4.61 -8.25
N GLU A 82 5.26 5.88 -8.54
CA GLU A 82 5.50 6.90 -7.51
C GLU A 82 4.30 7.05 -6.55
N GLN A 83 3.08 7.04 -7.08
CA GLN A 83 1.87 7.07 -6.25
C GLN A 83 1.74 5.82 -5.36
N LEU A 84 2.08 4.63 -5.88
CA LEU A 84 2.08 3.40 -5.09
C LEU A 84 3.12 3.46 -3.96
N GLY A 85 4.32 3.99 -4.22
CA GLY A 85 5.32 4.24 -3.18
C GLY A 85 4.78 5.11 -2.04
N ASN A 86 4.06 6.19 -2.37
CA ASN A 86 3.42 7.05 -1.37
C ASN A 86 2.29 6.36 -0.57
N PHE A 87 1.64 5.34 -1.14
CA PHE A 87 0.65 4.53 -0.41
C PHE A 87 1.34 3.50 0.50
N GLN A 88 2.40 2.83 0.00
CA GLN A 88 3.20 1.88 0.78
C GLN A 88 3.80 2.55 2.02
N LEU A 89 4.39 3.74 1.89
CA LEU A 89 4.93 4.50 3.02
C LEU A 89 3.89 4.76 4.11
N ARG A 90 2.69 5.18 3.74
CA ARG A 90 1.60 5.42 4.69
C ARG A 90 1.12 4.15 5.40
N ILE A 91 1.11 3.02 4.69
CA ILE A 91 0.77 1.73 5.31
C ILE A 91 1.86 1.31 6.29
N HIS A 92 3.13 1.47 5.93
CA HIS A 92 4.25 1.22 6.84
C HIS A 92 4.16 2.08 8.11
N ASP A 93 3.87 3.37 7.98
CA ASP A 93 3.67 4.27 9.14
C ASP A 93 2.53 3.77 10.05
N GLN A 94 1.42 3.29 9.47
CA GLN A 94 0.30 2.72 10.22
C GLN A 94 0.69 1.41 10.93
N MET A 95 1.48 0.55 10.29
CA MET A 95 1.98 -0.68 10.89
C MET A 95 2.87 -0.38 12.09
N ILE A 96 3.83 0.55 11.95
CA ILE A 96 4.74 0.98 13.03
C ILE A 96 3.93 1.54 14.22
N LEU A 97 2.92 2.37 13.97
CA LEU A 97 2.05 2.92 15.01
C LEU A 97 1.32 1.81 15.79
N LEU A 98 0.77 0.83 15.09
CA LEU A 98 0.03 -0.29 15.69
C LEU A 98 0.94 -1.26 16.44
N GLU A 99 2.15 -1.50 15.94
CA GLU A 99 3.17 -2.30 16.61
C GLU A 99 3.68 -1.63 17.89
N GLY A 100 3.86 -0.30 17.88
CA GLY A 100 4.26 0.46 19.07
C GLY A 100 3.15 0.62 20.12
N ALA A 101 1.89 0.46 19.73
CA ALA A 101 0.73 0.48 20.64
C ALA A 101 0.44 -0.90 21.27
N ARG A 102 1.26 -1.92 20.97
CA ARG A 102 1.08 -3.31 21.35
C ARG A 102 1.69 -3.67 22.70
#